data_AF-A0A523G1U4-F1
#
_entry.id   AF-A0A523G1U4-F1
#
_cell.length_a   1.000
_cell.length_b   1.000
_cell.length_c   1.000
_cell.angle_alpha   90.00
_cell.angle_beta   90.00
_cell.angle_gamma   90.00
#
_symmetry.space_group_name_H-M   'P 1'
#
loop_
_entity.id
_entity.type
_entity.pdbx_description
1 polymer ?
#
loop_
_entity_poly.entity_id
_entity_poly.type
_entity_poly.pdbx_seq_one_letter_code
_entity_poly.pdbx_strand_id
1 'polypeptide(L)'
;MGPNDVLEIVREAIIVTLKLGAPVMLIGLSVGLSISLVQALTQIQEMTLAFIPKILVIFLSLLLLGPYMLRTLTVFAKQLAARIVSGGG
;
A
#
# COMPACT_ATOMS: atom_id res chain seq x y z
N MET A 1 0.97 30.29 4.71
CA MET A 1 1.11 28.91 5.22
C MET A 1 1.80 28.97 6.58
N GLY A 2 1.07 28.66 7.65
CA GLY A 2 1.65 28.60 9.00
C GLY A 2 2.26 27.23 9.31
N PRO A 3 3.08 27.09 10.37
CA PRO A 3 3.64 25.80 10.79
C PRO A 3 2.60 24.69 11.02
N ASN A 4 1.39 25.08 11.42
CA ASN A 4 0.26 24.17 11.65
C ASN A 4 -0.28 23.55 10.35
N ASP A 5 -0.28 24.29 9.23
CA ASP A 5 -0.75 23.79 7.93
C ASP A 5 0.18 22.70 7.40
N VAL A 6 1.49 22.88 7.58
CA VAL A 6 2.51 21.91 7.18
C VAL A 6 2.35 20.61 7.97
N LEU A 7 2.14 20.71 9.29
CA LEU A 7 1.89 19.56 10.16
C LEU A 7 0.64 18.77 9.73
N GLU A 8 -0.42 19.47 9.33
CA GLU A 8 -1.64 18.83 8.87
C GLU A 8 -1.42 18.07 7.55
N ILE A 9 -0.73 18.68 6.58
CA ILE A 9 -0.38 18.04 5.30
C ILE A 9 0.45 16.78 5.52
N VAL A 10 1.46 16.84 6.40
CA VAL A 10 2.30 15.68 6.74
C VAL A 10 1.48 14.56 7.35
N ARG A 11 0.58 14.88 8.30
CA ARG A 11 -0.32 13.89 8.90
C ARG A 11 -1.22 13.23 7.85
N GLU A 12 -1.79 14.02 6.95
CA GLU A 12 -2.65 13.52 5.88
C GLU A 12 -1.86 12.61 4.91
N ALA A 13 -0.64 12.99 4.55
CA ALA A 13 0.26 12.18 3.72
C ALA A 13 0.59 10.82 4.36
N ILE A 14 0.85 10.78 5.67
CA ILE A 14 1.10 9.53 6.41
C ILE A 14 -0.14 8.62 6.35
N ILE A 15 -1.33 9.17 6.59
CA ILE A 15 -2.59 8.42 6.54
C ILE A 15 -2.84 7.85 5.13
N VAL A 16 -2.60 8.65 4.09
CA VAL A 16 -2.72 8.21 2.70
C VAL A 16 -1.74 7.07 2.41
N THR A 17 -0.48 7.21 2.81
CA THR A 17 0.55 6.17 2.64
C THR A 17 0.16 4.87 3.34
N LEU A 18 -0.37 4.95 4.57
CA LEU A 18 -0.88 3.78 5.28
C LEU A 18 -2.07 3.14 4.55
N LYS A 19 -3.02 3.93 4.04
CA LYS A 19 -4.16 3.42 3.28
C LYS A 19 -3.75 2.73 1.98
N LEU A 20 -2.69 3.20 1.34
CA LEU A 20 -2.10 2.58 0.15
C LEU A 20 -1.40 1.25 0.52
N GLY A 21 -0.51 1.27 1.50
CA GLY A 21 0.34 0.12 1.85
C GLY A 21 -0.38 -0.99 2.62
N ALA A 22 -1.26 -0.63 3.57
CA ALA A 22 -1.89 -1.58 4.49
C ALA A 22 -2.60 -2.76 3.81
N PRO A 23 -3.49 -2.59 2.81
CA PRO A 23 -4.20 -3.72 2.22
C PRO A 23 -3.28 -4.69 1.49
N VAL A 24 -2.29 -4.17 0.74
CA VAL A 24 -1.31 -5.01 0.03
C VAL A 24 -0.40 -5.75 1.02
N MET A 25 0.05 -5.06 2.07
CA MET A 25 0.88 -5.67 3.12
C MET A 25 0.13 -6.78 3.86
N LEU A 26 -1.14 -6.57 4.21
CA LEU A 26 -1.95 -7.60 4.87
C LEU A 26 -2.10 -8.84 4.00
N ILE A 27 -2.40 -8.69 2.72
CA ILE A 27 -2.52 -9.82 1.80
C ILE A 27 -1.18 -10.55 1.64
N GLY A 28 -0.10 -9.79 1.44
CA GLY A 28 1.25 -10.34 1.31
C GLY A 28 1.70 -11.09 2.57
N LEU A 29 1.39 -10.56 3.75
CA LEU A 29 1.66 -11.20 5.04
C LEU A 29 0.86 -12.49 5.18
N SER A 30 -0.46 -12.46 5.00
CA SER A 30 -1.32 -13.63 5.15
C SER A 30 -0.89 -14.77 4.24
N VAL A 31 -0.67 -14.48 2.95
CA VAL A 31 -0.24 -15.50 1.98
C VAL A 31 1.19 -15.94 2.22
N GLY A 32 2.09 -15.01 2.55
CA GLY A 32 3.48 -15.33 2.90
C GLY A 32 3.57 -16.31 4.08
N LEU A 33 2.77 -16.06 5.12
CA LEU A 33 2.64 -16.92 6.29
C LEU A 33 2.05 -18.29 5.91
N SER A 34 0.93 -18.34 5.19
CA SER A 34 0.31 -19.59 4.76
C SER A 34 1.27 -20.47 3.96
N ILE A 35 2.01 -19.87 3.02
CA ILE A 35 3.00 -20.61 2.22
C ILE A 35 4.14 -21.11 3.11
N SER A 36 4.69 -20.27 4.00
CA SER A 36 5.77 -20.70 4.90
C SER A 36 5.36 -21.85 5.82
N LEU A 37 4.11 -21.87 6.27
CA LEU A 37 3.58 -22.95 7.09
C LEU A 37 3.49 -24.26 6.31
N VAL A 38 2.94 -24.23 5.08
CA VAL A 38 2.86 -25.42 4.22
C VAL A 38 4.26 -25.95 3.91
N GLN A 39 5.21 -25.08 3.60
CA GLN A 39 6.60 -25.47 3.34
C GLN A 39 7.26 -26.13 4.55
N ALA A 40 7.01 -25.61 5.76
CA ALA A 40 7.50 -26.20 6.99
C ALA A 40 6.87 -27.58 7.26
N LEU A 41 5.56 -27.73 7.00
CA LEU A 41 4.83 -28.99 7.23
C LEU A 41 5.23 -30.10 6.25
N THR A 42 5.51 -29.76 4.98
CA THR A 42 5.87 -30.76 3.95
C THR A 42 7.37 -30.98 3.81
N GLN A 43 8.21 -30.25 4.56
CA GLN A 43 9.67 -30.26 4.48
C GLN A 43 10.22 -29.89 3.07
N ILE A 44 9.42 -29.26 2.21
CA ILE A 44 9.84 -28.82 0.86
C ILE A 44 10.38 -27.40 0.98
N GLN A 45 11.72 -27.25 0.93
CA GLN A 45 12.43 -25.97 1.02
C GLN A 45 12.95 -25.48 -0.35
N GLU A 46 12.28 -25.87 -1.43
CA GLU A 46 12.60 -25.40 -2.78
C GLU A 46 12.23 -23.92 -2.93
N MET A 47 13.26 -23.05 -2.95
CA MET A 47 13.14 -21.59 -2.99
C MET A 47 12.26 -21.09 -4.15
N THR A 48 12.29 -21.75 -5.31
CA THR A 48 11.54 -21.36 -6.52
C THR A 48 10.03 -21.62 -6.39
N LEU A 49 9.64 -22.76 -5.80
CA LEU A 49 8.25 -23.15 -5.55
C LEU A 49 7.56 -22.21 -4.56
N ALA A 50 8.31 -21.67 -3.60
CA ALA A 50 7.83 -20.66 -2.65
C ALA A 50 7.51 -19.32 -3.30
N PHE A 51 8.27 -18.98 -4.32
CA PHE A 51 8.40 -17.61 -4.82
C PHE A 51 7.32 -17.28 -5.85
N ILE A 52 7.02 -18.22 -6.74
CA ILE A 52 6.04 -18.04 -7.82
C ILE A 52 4.63 -17.73 -7.27
N PRO A 53 4.07 -18.51 -6.31
CA PRO A 53 2.73 -18.23 -5.79
C PRO A 53 2.65 -16.88 -5.07
N LYS A 54 3.72 -16.47 -4.35
CA LYS A 54 3.79 -15.17 -3.68
C LYS A 54 3.72 -14.01 -4.67
N ILE A 55 4.48 -14.07 -5.77
CA ILE A 55 4.45 -13.04 -6.81
C ILE A 55 3.06 -12.93 -7.42
N LEU A 56 2.45 -14.06 -7.78
CA LEU A 56 1.12 -14.07 -8.40
C LEU A 56 0.07 -13.41 -7.51
N VAL A 57 0.10 -13.70 -6.21
CA VAL A 57 -0.82 -13.09 -5.24
C VAL A 57 -0.58 -11.59 -5.12
N ILE A 58 0.68 -11.14 -4.97
CA ILE A 58 0.98 -9.71 -4.87
C ILE A 58 0.53 -8.99 -6.15
N PHE A 59 0.83 -9.56 -7.31
CA PHE A 59 0.45 -8.98 -8.60
C PHE A 59 -1.07 -8.88 -8.75
N LEU A 60 -1.81 -9.94 -8.40
CA LEU A 60 -3.26 -9.95 -8.42
C LEU A 60 -3.85 -8.93 -7.43
N SER A 61 -3.26 -8.83 -6.24
CA SER A 61 -3.65 -7.84 -5.23
C SER A 61 -3.48 -6.42 -5.75
N LEU A 62 -2.36 -6.13 -6.41
CA LEU A 62 -2.10 -4.83 -7.04
C LEU A 62 -3.07 -4.53 -8.18
N LEU A 63 -3.44 -5.53 -9.00
CA LEU A 63 -4.44 -5.34 -10.05
C LEU A 63 -5.82 -5.01 -9.48
N LEU A 64 -6.24 -5.72 -8.43
CA LEU A 64 -7.55 -5.52 -7.81
C LEU A 64 -7.61 -4.22 -6.99
N LEU A 65 -6.55 -3.89 -6.26
CA LEU A 65 -6.47 -2.69 -5.43
C LEU A 65 -6.00 -1.45 -6.19
N GLY A 66 -5.45 -1.62 -7.40
CA GLY A 66 -4.90 -0.54 -8.22
C GLY A 66 -5.87 0.63 -8.42
N PRO A 67 -7.14 0.41 -8.84
CA PRO A 67 -8.13 1.49 -8.97
C PRO A 67 -8.38 2.25 -7.65
N TYR A 68 -8.41 1.54 -6.52
CA TYR A 68 -8.59 2.14 -5.20
C TYR A 68 -7.37 2.99 -4.79
N MET A 69 -6.16 2.49 -5.04
CA MET A 69 -4.91 3.19 -4.77
C MET A 69 -4.82 4.47 -5.61
N LEU A 70 -5.12 4.38 -6.91
CA LEU A 70 -5.16 5.52 -7.81
C LEU A 70 -6.18 6.57 -7.38
N ARG A 71 -7.40 6.15 -7.00
CA ARG A 71 -8.43 7.07 -6.49
C ARG A 71 -7.96 7.79 -5.23
N THR A 72 -7.39 7.07 -4.28
CA THR A 72 -6.88 7.63 -3.02
C THR A 72 -5.79 8.66 -3.26
N LEU A 73 -4.82 8.33 -4.11
CA LEU A 73 -3.71 9.23 -4.46
C LEU A 73 -4.21 10.47 -5.21
N THR A 74 -5.14 10.29 -6.16
CA THR A 74 -5.71 11.39 -6.93
C THR A 74 -6.50 12.37 -6.05
N VAL A 75 -7.26 11.87 -5.07
CA VAL A 75 -7.98 12.71 -4.11
C VAL A 75 -7.00 13.53 -3.28
N PHE A 76 -5.95 12.89 -2.74
CA PHE A 76 -4.91 13.58 -1.98
C PHE A 76 -4.19 14.64 -2.81
N ALA A 77 -3.82 14.32 -4.06
CA ALA A 77 -3.16 15.26 -4.97
C ALA A 77 -4.04 16.49 -5.27
N LYS A 78 -5.35 16.29 -5.47
CA LYS A 78 -6.31 17.38 -5.67
C LYS A 78 -6.45 18.28 -4.44
N GLN A 79 -6.52 17.69 -3.25
CA GLN A 79 -6.57 18.44 -1.99
C GLN A 79 -5.30 19.27 -1.81
N LEU A 80 -4.12 18.68 -2.08
CA LEU A 80 -2.85 19.40 -2.00
C LEU A 80 -2.79 20.56 -3.00
N ALA A 81 -3.20 20.33 -4.26
CA ALA A 81 -3.25 21.37 -5.28
C ALA A 81 -4.19 22.52 -4.89
N ALA A 82 -5.36 22.21 -4.32
CA ALA A 82 -6.30 23.22 -3.82
C ALA A 82 -5.69 24.06 -2.69
N ARG A 83 -5.00 23.43 -1.73
CA ARG A 83 -4.31 24.12 -0.62
C ARG A 83 -3.19 25.04 -1.12
N ILE A 84 -2.48 24.66 -2.19
CA ILE A 84 -1.43 25.49 -2.82
C ILE A 84 -2.05 26.75 -3.45
N VAL A 85 -3.15 26.59 -4.22
CA VAL A 85 -3.83 27.71 -4.88
C VAL A 85 -4.46 28.66 -3.87
N SER A 86 -5.08 28.15 -2.80
CA SER A 86 -5.70 28.97 -1.77
C SER A 86 -4.70 29.66 -0.82
N GLY A 87 -3.50 29.08 -0.66
CA GLY A 87 -2.45 29.61 0.21
C GLY A 87 -1.47 30.58 -0.47
N GLY A 88 -1.67 30.86 -1.77
CA GLY A 88 -0.84 31.76 -2.59
C GLY A 88 -1.40 33.18 -2.78
N GLY A 89 -2.34 33.60 -1.93
CA GLY A 89 -2.81 34.99 -1.81
C GLY A 89 -2.19 35.69 -0.61
#